data_AF-A0A355F1Q2-F1
#
_entry.id   AF-A0A355F1Q2-F1
#
_cell.length_a   1.000
_cell.length_b   1.000
_cell.length_c   1.000
_cell.angle_alpha   90.00
_cell.angle_beta   90.00
_cell.angle_gamma   90.00
#
_symmetry.space_group_name_H-M   'P 1'
#
loop_
_entity.id
_entity.type
_entity.pdbx_description
1 polymer ?
#
loop_
_entity_poly.entity_id
_entity_poly.type
_entity_poly.pdbx_seq_one_letter_code
_entity_poly.pdbx_strand_id
1 'polypeptide(L)'
;MALTRGELARKLVHMAVGLCAFLLRYLGAPLGALVAAVALLFNRFVLPNIGGRRLWRDAEVATGSSTGIVLYPLSVLLLILLYWQRLEVAAASWGILAFGDGMASVAGMALGRHKLPWNTRKSWVGTLAYVVFGTLAAAALLQWTAPDRYSWTFAFAVAGGTALLAALLESIPQGLDDNLGVPLVSSLFLLGLVLTQGHWQSFLQQEGLTTRLLWAAGVNAFLAGVAYAARTVDVSGVIGGFFVGFTIWAFLDWQGFLLLFAFFVIGSACTKLGYKRKAAQNLAQEKGGRRGARHALANAGVSTACALFAALTGHPILFALAFAAAFATAAADTASSEIGQLLGRRTFLITTFRPVPRGTEGAVSLEGTLAGVAASLVIGALGALLGLYPWVGVATIAAAAFVGTTFESVVGAALEKRNLLDNEALNFLNTLVGAVVVVAFSLWIPGVTP
;
A
#
# COMPACT_ATOMS: atom_id res chain seq x y z
N MET A 1 12.39 6.40 25.08
CA MET A 1 11.88 5.29 25.90
C MET A 1 13.06 4.40 26.22
N ALA A 2 13.29 4.09 27.50
CA ALA A 2 14.35 3.17 27.90
C ALA A 2 13.90 1.72 27.66
N LEU A 3 14.83 0.83 27.32
CA LEU A 3 14.56 -0.59 27.13
C LEU A 3 14.19 -1.23 28.47
N THR A 4 12.90 -1.53 28.69
CA THR A 4 12.46 -2.26 29.89
C THR A 4 12.66 -3.76 29.69
N ARG A 5 12.83 -4.52 30.79
CA ARG A 5 12.93 -5.99 30.73
C ARG A 5 11.71 -6.65 30.08
N GLY A 6 10.50 -6.11 30.33
CA GLY A 6 9.26 -6.61 29.74
C GLY A 6 9.20 -6.39 28.22
N GLU A 7 9.61 -5.20 27.76
CA GLU A 7 9.62 -4.88 26.34
C GLU A 7 10.67 -5.70 25.57
N LEU A 8 11.84 -5.93 26.18
CA LEU A 8 12.85 -6.84 25.63
C LEU A 8 12.32 -8.27 25.53
N ALA A 9 11.71 -8.81 26.60
CA ALA A 9 11.15 -10.16 26.59
C ALA A 9 10.07 -10.32 25.50
N ARG A 10 9.20 -9.31 25.33
CA ARG A 10 8.18 -9.29 24.29
C ARG A 10 8.78 -9.36 22.88
N LYS A 11 9.81 -8.55 22.61
CA LYS A 11 10.48 -8.54 21.30
C LYS A 11 11.31 -9.81 21.06
N LEU A 12 11.87 -10.42 22.10
CA LEU A 12 12.52 -11.73 21.99
C LEU A 12 11.50 -12.82 21.62
N VAL A 13 10.32 -12.85 22.24
CA VAL A 13 9.25 -13.80 21.88
C VAL A 13 8.79 -13.57 20.44
N HIS A 14 8.59 -12.31 20.04
CA HIS A 14 8.23 -11.94 18.66
C HIS A 14 9.23 -12.50 17.63
N MET A 15 10.53 -12.31 17.85
CA MET A 15 11.59 -12.85 17.00
C MET A 15 11.68 -14.37 17.06
N ALA A 16 11.51 -14.98 18.24
CA ALA A 16 11.54 -16.43 18.41
C ALA A 16 10.42 -17.12 17.62
N VAL A 17 9.20 -16.56 17.65
CA VAL A 17 8.10 -17.05 16.81
C VAL A 17 8.41 -16.86 15.32
N GLY A 18 9.15 -15.82 14.94
CA GLY A 18 9.66 -15.64 13.58
C GLY A 18 10.53 -16.79 13.06
N LEU A 19 11.24 -17.51 13.93
CA LEU A 19 12.03 -18.69 13.53
C LEU A 19 11.14 -19.82 13.01
N CYS A 20 9.86 -19.86 13.36
CA CYS A 20 8.91 -20.84 12.81
C CYS A 20 8.71 -20.67 11.29
N ALA A 21 9.10 -19.54 10.70
CA ALA A 21 9.05 -19.35 9.24
C ALA A 21 9.89 -20.40 8.49
N PHE A 22 10.99 -20.90 9.08
CA PHE A 22 11.81 -21.97 8.49
C PHE A 22 11.06 -23.30 8.36
N LEU A 23 10.03 -23.52 9.19
CA LEU A 23 9.21 -24.73 9.14
C LEU A 23 8.26 -24.75 7.93
N LEU A 24 7.96 -23.59 7.31
CA LEU A 24 7.05 -23.53 6.17
C LEU A 24 7.53 -24.38 4.98
N ARG A 25 8.84 -24.56 4.82
CA ARG A 25 9.43 -25.47 3.84
C ARG A 25 8.92 -26.91 3.99
N TYR A 26 8.77 -27.38 5.23
CA TYR A 26 8.38 -28.77 5.53
C TYR A 26 6.88 -28.93 5.75
N LEU A 27 6.23 -27.94 6.35
CA LEU A 27 4.78 -27.98 6.61
C LEU A 27 3.97 -27.79 5.31
N GLY A 28 4.49 -27.00 4.37
CA GLY A 28 3.72 -26.55 3.22
C GLY A 28 2.57 -25.61 3.61
N ALA A 29 1.78 -25.19 2.61
CA ALA A 29 0.76 -24.15 2.81
C ALA A 29 -0.41 -24.60 3.70
N PRO A 30 -1.02 -25.80 3.52
CA PRO A 30 -2.21 -26.17 4.28
C PRO A 30 -1.92 -26.35 5.77
N LEU A 31 -0.85 -27.08 6.11
CA LEU A 31 -0.48 -27.32 7.50
C LEU A 31 0.12 -26.06 8.13
N GLY A 32 0.89 -25.25 7.39
CA GLY A 32 1.36 -23.95 7.84
C GLY A 32 0.21 -23.00 8.21
N ALA A 33 -0.82 -22.93 7.35
CA ALA A 33 -2.02 -22.14 7.61
C ALA A 33 -2.81 -22.67 8.81
N LEU A 34 -2.95 -23.99 8.96
CA LEU A 34 -3.59 -24.60 10.12
C LEU A 34 -2.87 -24.23 11.42
N VAL A 35 -1.54 -24.34 11.47
CA VAL A 35 -0.74 -23.98 12.64
C VAL A 35 -0.89 -22.50 12.97
N ALA A 36 -0.85 -21.61 11.97
CA ALA A 36 -1.07 -20.18 12.16
C ALA A 36 -2.49 -19.86 12.67
N ALA A 37 -3.51 -20.55 12.16
CA ALA A 37 -4.89 -20.42 12.62
C ALA A 37 -5.06 -20.89 14.07
N VAL A 38 -4.46 -22.03 14.44
CA VAL A 38 -4.44 -22.52 15.82
C VAL A 38 -3.75 -21.51 16.74
N ALA A 39 -2.61 -20.95 16.33
CA ALA A 39 -1.91 -19.93 17.09
C ALA A 39 -2.76 -18.65 17.26
N LEU A 40 -3.48 -18.23 16.22
CA LEU A 40 -4.43 -17.11 16.29
C LEU A 40 -5.55 -17.36 17.31
N LEU A 41 -6.20 -18.53 17.23
CA LEU A 41 -7.27 -18.92 18.15
C LEU A 41 -6.75 -19.03 19.60
N PHE A 42 -5.58 -19.64 19.78
CA PHE A 42 -4.92 -19.74 21.07
C PHE A 42 -4.63 -18.36 21.65
N ASN A 43 -4.02 -17.46 20.87
CA ASN A 43 -3.71 -16.09 21.31
C ASN A 43 -4.97 -15.28 21.63
N ARG A 44 -6.07 -15.52 20.92
CA ARG A 44 -7.34 -14.80 21.14
C ARG A 44 -8.11 -15.29 22.36
N PHE A 45 -8.19 -16.60 22.57
CA PHE A 45 -9.12 -17.21 23.54
C PHE A 45 -8.45 -17.85 24.75
N VAL A 46 -7.23 -18.37 24.60
CA VAL A 46 -6.58 -19.18 25.64
C VAL A 46 -5.52 -18.37 26.37
N LEU A 47 -4.64 -17.69 25.63
CA LEU A 47 -3.53 -16.92 26.20
C LEU A 47 -3.96 -15.84 27.22
N PRO A 48 -5.05 -15.08 27.04
CA PRO A 48 -5.49 -14.10 28.03
C PRO A 48 -5.86 -14.71 29.39
N ASN A 49 -6.27 -15.98 29.39
CA ASN A 49 -6.70 -16.70 30.58
C ASN A 49 -5.56 -17.43 31.30
N ILE A 50 -4.46 -17.75 30.59
CA ILE A 50 -3.36 -18.57 31.12
C ILE A 50 -2.04 -17.78 31.26
N GLY A 51 -1.74 -16.88 30.32
CA GLY A 51 -0.43 -16.20 30.24
C GLY A 51 -0.31 -14.92 31.07
N GLY A 52 -1.40 -14.47 31.70
CA GLY A 52 -1.47 -13.18 32.40
C GLY A 52 -1.21 -11.97 31.48
N ARG A 53 -0.94 -10.80 32.09
CA ARG A 53 -0.70 -9.52 31.37
C ARG A 53 0.78 -9.16 31.19
N ARG A 54 1.71 -10.09 31.45
CA ARG A 54 3.16 -9.82 31.48
C ARG A 54 3.75 -9.40 30.12
N LEU A 55 3.08 -9.76 29.02
CA LEU A 55 3.49 -9.43 27.64
C LEU A 55 2.70 -8.26 27.03
N TRP A 56 1.75 -7.69 27.78
CA TRP A 56 0.90 -6.60 27.30
C TRP A 56 1.63 -5.27 27.40
N ARG A 57 1.40 -4.37 26.45
CA ARG A 57 1.85 -2.98 26.58
C ARG A 57 1.06 -2.28 27.68
N ASP A 58 1.63 -1.27 28.33
CA ASP A 58 0.91 -0.45 29.31
C ASP A 58 -0.41 0.13 28.74
N ALA A 59 -0.41 0.51 27.46
CA ALA A 59 -1.59 0.95 26.74
C ALA A 59 -2.63 -0.16 26.50
N GLU A 60 -2.20 -1.41 26.29
CA GLU A 60 -3.08 -2.59 26.11
C GLU A 60 -3.66 -3.07 27.45
N VAL A 61 -2.90 -2.90 28.54
CA VAL A 61 -3.40 -3.11 29.91
C VAL A 61 -4.51 -2.13 30.24
N ALA A 62 -4.39 -0.87 29.78
CA ALA A 62 -5.42 0.15 29.97
C ALA A 62 -6.69 -0.10 29.14
N THR A 63 -6.57 -0.67 27.93
CA THR A 63 -7.72 -0.97 27.05
C THR A 63 -8.30 -2.38 27.24
N GLY A 64 -7.63 -3.24 28.00
CA GLY A 64 -8.10 -4.60 28.30
C GLY A 64 -7.95 -5.60 27.15
N SER A 65 -7.24 -5.26 26.06
CA SER A 65 -7.06 -6.11 24.89
C SER A 65 -5.67 -5.96 24.27
N SER A 66 -4.96 -7.06 24.07
CA SER A 66 -3.65 -7.10 23.39
C SER A 66 -3.79 -7.26 21.88
N THR A 67 -4.12 -6.19 21.19
CA THR A 67 -4.35 -6.20 19.74
C THR A 67 -3.15 -6.73 18.96
N GLY A 68 -1.91 -6.37 19.34
CA GLY A 68 -0.70 -6.84 18.65
C GLY A 68 -0.47 -8.35 18.73
N ILE A 69 -0.81 -8.97 19.87
CA ILE A 69 -0.65 -10.43 20.09
C ILE A 69 -1.59 -11.25 19.18
N VAL A 70 -2.74 -10.67 18.80
CA VAL A 70 -3.71 -11.31 17.88
C VAL A 70 -3.38 -10.98 16.42
N LEU A 71 -2.96 -9.74 16.13
CA LEU A 71 -2.67 -9.32 14.76
C LEU A 71 -1.43 -9.97 14.16
N TYR A 72 -0.43 -10.31 14.97
CA TYR A 72 0.76 -11.01 14.47
C TYR A 72 0.44 -12.38 13.84
N PRO A 73 -0.19 -13.35 14.54
CA PRO A 73 -0.53 -14.64 13.93
C PRO A 73 -1.59 -14.52 12.83
N LEU A 74 -2.48 -13.51 12.89
CA LEU A 74 -3.39 -13.21 11.78
C LEU A 74 -2.61 -12.81 10.52
N SER A 75 -1.59 -11.97 10.66
CA SER A 75 -0.75 -11.53 9.53
C SER A 75 0.02 -12.70 8.92
N VAL A 76 0.58 -13.59 9.75
CA VAL A 76 1.22 -14.82 9.30
C VAL A 76 0.25 -15.72 8.55
N LEU A 77 -0.96 -15.93 9.08
CA LEU A 77 -2.01 -16.70 8.42
C LEU A 77 -2.36 -16.12 7.05
N LEU A 78 -2.57 -14.80 6.97
CA LEU A 78 -2.89 -14.12 5.72
C LEU A 78 -1.75 -14.22 4.70
N LEU A 79 -0.49 -14.09 5.11
CA LEU A 79 0.67 -14.28 4.24
C LEU A 79 0.69 -15.70 3.65
N ILE A 80 0.47 -16.74 4.47
CA ILE A 80 0.47 -18.13 4.00
C ILE A 80 -0.69 -18.38 3.02
N LEU A 81 -1.88 -17.86 3.31
CA LEU A 81 -3.06 -18.03 2.45
C LEU A 81 -2.89 -17.28 1.12
N LEU A 82 -2.40 -16.04 1.18
CA LEU A 82 -2.21 -15.20 -0.01
C LEU A 82 -1.14 -15.77 -0.95
N TYR A 83 -0.05 -16.29 -0.37
CA TYR A 83 1.07 -16.86 -1.12
C TYR A 83 1.13 -18.38 -1.03
N TRP A 84 -0.03 -19.04 -1.07
CA TRP A 84 -0.11 -20.50 -0.93
C TRP A 84 0.72 -21.27 -1.99
N GLN A 85 0.96 -20.67 -3.17
CA GLN A 85 1.83 -21.20 -4.23
C GLN A 85 3.26 -20.61 -4.25
N ARG A 86 3.57 -19.68 -3.35
CA ARG A 86 4.83 -18.93 -3.27
C ARG A 86 5.23 -18.74 -1.82
N LEU A 87 5.34 -19.84 -1.07
CA LEU A 87 5.63 -19.80 0.37
C LEU A 87 6.95 -19.11 0.70
N GLU A 88 7.87 -18.99 -0.26
CA GLU A 88 9.08 -18.22 -0.09
C GLU A 88 8.83 -16.73 0.15
N VAL A 89 7.78 -16.17 -0.46
CA VAL A 89 7.37 -14.77 -0.23
C VAL A 89 6.77 -14.64 1.16
N ALA A 90 5.87 -15.57 1.55
CA ALA A 90 5.28 -15.58 2.89
C ALA A 90 6.34 -15.70 3.99
N ALA A 91 7.30 -16.62 3.83
CA ALA A 91 8.36 -16.84 4.79
C ALA A 91 9.28 -15.61 4.89
N ALA A 92 9.74 -15.06 3.76
CA ALA A 92 10.61 -13.89 3.76
C ALA A 92 9.93 -12.66 4.38
N SER A 93 8.65 -12.40 4.05
CA SER A 93 7.88 -11.31 4.67
C SER A 93 7.65 -11.52 6.16
N TRP A 94 7.43 -12.76 6.60
CA TRP A 94 7.39 -13.08 8.03
C TRP A 94 8.75 -12.81 8.70
N GLY A 95 9.87 -13.13 8.04
CA GLY A 95 11.21 -12.77 8.51
C GLY A 95 11.39 -11.27 8.71
N ILE A 96 10.92 -10.44 7.77
CA ILE A 96 10.98 -8.97 7.90
C ILE A 96 10.13 -8.50 9.08
N LEU A 97 8.89 -8.99 9.21
CA LEU A 97 8.02 -8.68 10.33
C LEU A 97 8.65 -9.06 11.67
N ALA A 98 9.28 -10.24 11.77
CA ALA A 98 9.83 -10.73 13.02
C ALA A 98 11.13 -10.03 13.40
N PHE A 99 12.13 -10.07 12.51
CA PHE A 99 13.48 -9.62 12.81
C PHE A 99 13.69 -8.14 12.53
N GLY A 100 13.00 -7.59 11.52
CA GLY A 100 13.01 -6.14 11.25
C GLY A 100 12.40 -5.37 12.43
N ASP A 101 11.11 -5.57 12.73
CA ASP A 101 10.42 -4.86 13.83
C ASP A 101 11.03 -5.20 15.21
N GLY A 102 11.41 -6.47 15.40
CA GLY A 102 12.12 -6.95 16.59
C GLY A 102 13.37 -6.13 16.88
N MET A 103 14.30 -6.08 15.92
CA MET A 103 15.58 -5.41 16.09
C MET A 103 15.49 -3.90 16.00
N ALA A 104 14.57 -3.35 15.22
CA ALA A 104 14.31 -1.92 15.17
C ALA A 104 13.92 -1.36 16.54
N SER A 105 13.09 -2.12 17.27
CA SER A 105 12.66 -1.76 18.62
C SER A 105 13.81 -1.85 19.61
N VAL A 106 14.55 -2.97 19.62
CA VAL A 106 15.69 -3.18 20.54
C VAL A 106 16.77 -2.13 20.31
N ALA A 107 17.22 -1.95 19.08
CA ALA A 107 18.26 -0.96 18.73
C ALA A 107 17.77 0.47 18.91
N GLY A 108 16.52 0.77 18.56
CA GLY A 108 15.93 2.10 18.71
C GLY A 108 15.76 2.53 20.17
N MET A 109 15.52 1.60 21.09
CA MET A 109 15.46 1.89 22.52
C MET A 109 16.85 1.95 23.17
N ALA A 110 17.79 1.10 22.74
CA ALA A 110 19.14 1.06 23.29
C ALA A 110 20.02 2.23 22.82
N LEU A 111 19.93 2.59 21.53
CA LEU A 111 20.87 3.49 20.85
C LEU A 111 20.19 4.64 20.10
N GLY A 112 18.86 4.63 19.96
CA GLY A 112 18.10 5.57 19.13
C GLY A 112 17.94 6.97 19.72
N ARG A 113 19.05 7.71 19.84
CA ARG A 113 19.08 9.12 20.29
C ARG A 113 18.38 10.07 19.32
N HIS A 114 18.68 9.95 18.02
CA HIS A 114 18.09 10.80 16.98
C HIS A 114 16.77 10.21 16.46
N LYS A 115 15.68 10.95 16.65
CA LYS A 115 14.33 10.57 16.19
C LYS A 115 14.10 11.00 14.74
N LEU A 116 13.14 10.35 14.08
CA LEU A 116 12.73 10.76 12.74
C LEU A 116 11.95 12.08 12.82
N PRO A 117 12.18 13.04 11.89
CA PRO A 117 11.54 14.34 11.95
C PRO A 117 10.01 14.30 11.76
N TRP A 118 9.48 13.27 11.09
CA TRP A 118 8.03 13.05 10.90
C TRP A 118 7.42 12.04 11.87
N ASN A 119 8.23 11.29 12.62
CA ASN A 119 7.74 10.30 13.58
C ASN A 119 8.69 10.18 14.78
N THR A 120 8.36 10.91 15.84
CA THR A 120 9.17 10.98 17.06
C THR A 120 9.20 9.67 17.85
N ARG A 121 8.29 8.72 17.57
CA ARG A 121 8.26 7.39 18.18
C ARG A 121 9.33 6.47 17.58
N LYS A 122 9.77 6.72 16.35
CA LYS A 122 10.78 5.92 15.65
C LYS A 122 12.12 6.67 15.62
N SER A 123 13.22 5.95 15.40
CA SER A 123 14.57 6.51 15.40
C SER A 123 15.35 6.06 14.19
N TRP A 124 16.30 6.87 13.72
CA TRP A 124 17.16 6.52 12.58
C TRP A 124 17.91 5.20 12.81
N VAL A 125 18.42 4.97 14.03
CA VAL A 125 19.10 3.73 14.40
C VAL A 125 18.16 2.53 14.36
N GLY A 126 16.93 2.68 14.86
CA GLY A 126 15.90 1.65 14.78
C GLY A 126 15.53 1.32 13.33
N THR A 127 15.33 2.34 12.48
CA THR A 127 15.04 2.16 11.05
C THR A 127 16.19 1.45 10.33
N LEU A 128 17.44 1.80 10.61
CA LEU A 128 18.60 1.11 10.04
C LEU A 128 18.67 -0.35 10.49
N ALA A 129 18.44 -0.61 11.78
CA ALA A 129 18.38 -1.99 12.29
C ALA A 129 17.24 -2.78 11.64
N TYR A 130 16.07 -2.16 11.41
CA TYR A 130 14.99 -2.80 10.67
C TYR A 130 15.46 -3.31 9.32
N VAL A 131 16.08 -2.42 8.53
CA VAL A 131 16.53 -2.75 7.17
C VAL A 131 17.57 -3.85 7.23
N VAL A 132 18.63 -3.71 8.03
CA VAL A 132 19.71 -4.70 8.10
C VAL A 132 19.19 -6.08 8.51
N PHE A 133 18.52 -6.18 9.65
CA PHE A 133 18.09 -7.48 10.18
C PHE A 133 16.92 -8.07 9.40
N GLY A 134 16.00 -7.23 8.90
CA GLY A 134 14.94 -7.65 7.99
C GLY A 134 15.49 -8.21 6.68
N THR A 135 16.48 -7.56 6.07
CA THR A 135 17.14 -8.03 4.85
C THR A 135 17.85 -9.37 5.05
N LEU A 136 18.64 -9.50 6.13
CA LEU A 136 19.34 -10.75 6.44
C LEU A 136 18.35 -11.90 6.64
N ALA A 137 17.29 -11.69 7.42
CA ALA A 137 16.28 -12.71 7.68
C ALA A 137 15.50 -13.09 6.41
N ALA A 138 15.05 -12.12 5.63
CA ALA A 138 14.33 -12.37 4.38
C ALA A 138 15.21 -13.08 3.34
N ALA A 139 16.45 -12.66 3.15
CA ALA A 139 17.36 -13.31 2.21
C ALA A 139 17.61 -14.78 2.60
N ALA A 140 17.85 -15.04 3.89
CA ALA A 140 18.01 -16.40 4.40
C ALA A 140 16.74 -17.25 4.20
N LEU A 141 15.55 -16.70 4.47
CA LEU A 141 14.29 -17.42 4.30
C LEU A 141 13.95 -17.65 2.83
N LEU A 142 14.23 -16.71 1.92
CA LEU A 142 14.11 -16.92 0.47
C LEU A 142 14.94 -18.12 0.01
N GLN A 143 16.22 -18.14 0.39
CA GLN A 143 17.15 -19.22 0.05
C GLN A 143 16.75 -20.55 0.68
N TRP A 144 16.26 -20.51 1.91
CA TRP A 144 15.84 -21.71 2.62
C TRP A 144 14.58 -22.34 2.02
N THR A 145 13.56 -21.54 1.74
CA THR A 145 12.24 -22.03 1.32
C THR A 145 12.15 -22.33 -0.17
N ALA A 146 12.94 -21.65 -0.99
CA ALA A 146 13.08 -21.91 -2.42
C ALA A 146 14.57 -22.13 -2.77
N PRO A 147 15.16 -23.27 -2.34
CA PRO A 147 16.57 -23.57 -2.60
C PRO A 147 16.87 -23.55 -4.10
N ASP A 148 18.04 -23.02 -4.45
CA ASP A 148 18.57 -22.93 -5.82
C ASP A 148 17.74 -22.12 -6.83
N ARG A 149 16.63 -21.50 -6.39
CA ARG A 149 15.75 -20.69 -7.25
C ARG A 149 16.30 -19.29 -7.51
N TYR A 150 17.03 -18.74 -6.54
CA TYR A 150 17.51 -17.37 -6.55
C TYR A 150 19.01 -17.34 -6.25
N SER A 151 19.78 -16.50 -6.95
CA SER A 151 21.15 -16.22 -6.52
C SER A 151 21.13 -15.45 -5.19
N TRP A 152 22.20 -15.58 -4.40
CA TRP A 152 22.34 -14.80 -3.16
C TRP A 152 22.29 -13.29 -3.41
N THR A 153 22.92 -12.82 -4.49
CA THR A 153 22.90 -11.40 -4.86
C THR A 153 21.48 -10.90 -5.14
N PHE A 154 20.69 -11.67 -5.88
CA PHE A 154 19.29 -11.35 -6.15
C PHE A 154 18.45 -11.38 -4.86
N ALA A 155 18.61 -12.43 -4.04
CA ALA A 155 17.89 -12.58 -2.78
C ALA A 155 18.16 -11.40 -1.82
N PHE A 156 19.43 -10.98 -1.68
CA PHE A 156 19.78 -9.80 -0.87
C PHE A 156 19.24 -8.50 -1.47
N ALA A 157 19.25 -8.35 -2.80
CA ALA A 157 18.74 -7.15 -3.44
C ALA A 157 17.22 -6.99 -3.24
N VAL A 158 16.44 -8.05 -3.46
CA VAL A 158 14.98 -8.00 -3.28
C VAL A 158 14.59 -7.92 -1.81
N ALA A 159 15.27 -8.65 -0.92
CA ALA A 159 15.08 -8.54 0.52
C ALA A 159 15.46 -7.15 1.06
N GLY A 160 16.52 -6.55 0.51
CA GLY A 160 16.97 -5.18 0.77
C GLY A 160 15.90 -4.16 0.43
N GLY A 161 15.43 -4.18 -0.83
CA GLY A 161 14.39 -3.29 -1.32
C GLY A 161 13.09 -3.42 -0.52
N THR A 162 12.67 -4.64 -0.22
CA THR A 162 11.46 -4.88 0.57
C THR A 162 11.60 -4.43 2.02
N ALA A 163 12.72 -4.73 2.69
CA ALA A 163 12.94 -4.29 4.06
C ALA A 163 13.02 -2.77 4.17
N LEU A 164 13.59 -2.09 3.16
CA LEU A 164 13.58 -0.64 3.07
C LEU A 164 12.15 -0.08 2.94
N LEU A 165 11.34 -0.62 2.02
CA LEU A 165 9.94 -0.21 1.89
C LEU A 165 9.17 -0.44 3.20
N ALA A 166 9.34 -1.61 3.82
CA ALA A 166 8.69 -1.94 5.07
C ALA A 166 9.08 -0.98 6.20
N ALA A 167 10.36 -0.63 6.32
CA ALA A 167 10.85 0.36 7.28
C ALA A 167 10.30 1.77 7.02
N LEU A 168 10.14 2.15 5.75
CA LEU A 168 9.52 3.43 5.36
C LEU A 168 8.04 3.46 5.73
N LEU A 169 7.28 2.39 5.45
CA LEU A 169 5.86 2.27 5.82
C LEU A 169 5.69 2.34 7.34
N GLU A 170 6.51 1.61 8.10
CA GLU A 170 6.51 1.64 9.56
C GLU A 170 6.89 3.02 10.13
N SER A 171 7.68 3.80 9.38
CA SER A 171 8.05 5.15 9.80
C SER A 171 6.88 6.14 9.73
N ILE A 172 5.83 5.85 8.96
CA ILE A 172 4.69 6.76 8.75
C ILE A 172 3.61 6.47 9.79
N PRO A 173 3.10 7.48 10.51
CA PRO A 173 1.95 7.29 11.39
C PRO A 173 0.68 7.11 10.54
N GLN A 174 0.25 5.87 10.31
CA GLN A 174 -0.87 5.53 9.40
C GLN A 174 -2.17 5.08 10.09
N GLY A 175 -2.18 4.98 11.42
CA GLY A 175 -3.35 4.53 12.20
C GLY A 175 -3.58 3.01 12.18
N LEU A 176 -3.28 2.35 11.06
CA LEU A 176 -3.25 0.88 10.93
C LEU A 176 -2.16 0.27 11.82
N ASP A 177 -2.42 -0.89 12.43
CA ASP A 177 -1.43 -1.60 13.23
C ASP A 177 -0.27 -2.06 12.34
N ASP A 178 0.95 -1.66 12.71
CA ASP A 178 2.18 -1.96 11.98
C ASP A 178 2.40 -3.47 11.78
N ASN A 179 1.85 -4.33 12.65
CA ASN A 179 2.00 -5.79 12.53
C ASN A 179 1.14 -6.40 11.42
N LEU A 180 0.13 -5.68 10.91
CA LEU A 180 -0.75 -6.15 9.83
C LEU A 180 -0.49 -5.41 8.52
N GLY A 181 -0.46 -4.08 8.55
CA GLY A 181 -0.31 -3.26 7.35
C GLY A 181 1.04 -3.44 6.65
N VAL A 182 2.13 -3.31 7.42
CA VAL A 182 3.49 -3.32 6.87
C VAL A 182 3.83 -4.66 6.20
N PRO A 183 3.57 -5.84 6.80
CA PRO A 183 3.90 -7.12 6.17
C PRO A 183 3.08 -7.39 4.92
N LEU A 184 1.79 -7.06 4.90
CA LEU A 184 0.94 -7.28 3.73
C LEU A 184 1.38 -6.44 2.55
N VAL A 185 1.62 -5.13 2.75
CA VAL A 185 2.05 -4.25 1.65
C VAL A 185 3.46 -4.58 1.18
N SER A 186 4.40 -4.80 2.10
CA SER A 186 5.78 -5.16 1.73
C SER A 186 5.87 -6.54 1.07
N SER A 187 5.01 -7.50 1.42
CA SER A 187 4.97 -8.81 0.76
C SER A 187 4.51 -8.73 -0.70
N LEU A 188 3.56 -7.85 -1.03
CA LEU A 188 3.13 -7.62 -2.40
C LEU A 188 4.25 -7.00 -3.23
N PHE A 189 5.00 -6.07 -2.64
CA PHE A 189 6.18 -5.50 -3.27
C PHE A 189 7.29 -6.55 -3.46
N LEU A 190 7.51 -7.42 -2.46
CA LEU A 190 8.45 -8.54 -2.58
C LEU A 190 8.05 -9.50 -3.70
N LEU A 191 6.76 -9.83 -3.82
CA LEU A 191 6.25 -10.65 -4.92
C LEU A 191 6.61 -9.99 -6.26
N GLY A 192 6.33 -8.71 -6.44
CA GLY A 192 6.68 -7.97 -7.66
C GLY A 192 8.18 -8.01 -7.97
N LEU A 193 9.04 -7.80 -6.96
CA LEU A 193 10.49 -7.89 -7.11
C LEU A 193 10.95 -9.30 -7.48
N VAL A 194 10.41 -10.34 -6.85
CA VAL A 194 10.72 -11.73 -7.17
C VAL A 194 10.29 -12.10 -8.59
N LEU A 195 9.15 -11.57 -9.07
CA LEU A 195 8.66 -11.79 -10.44
C LEU A 195 9.56 -11.18 -11.52
N THR A 196 10.46 -10.25 -11.17
CA THR A 196 11.48 -9.76 -12.12
C THR A 196 12.52 -10.82 -12.50
N GLN A 197 12.69 -11.84 -11.64
CA GLN A 197 13.68 -12.92 -11.79
C GLN A 197 15.13 -12.43 -12.02
N GLY A 198 15.44 -11.18 -11.66
CA GLY A 198 16.77 -10.58 -11.85
C GLY A 198 17.06 -10.10 -13.28
N HIS A 199 16.08 -10.11 -14.18
CA HIS A 199 16.22 -9.64 -15.56
C HIS A 199 16.21 -8.10 -15.67
N TRP A 200 16.91 -7.39 -14.78
CA TRP A 200 16.96 -5.92 -14.78
C TRP A 200 17.89 -5.35 -15.85
N GLN A 201 18.83 -6.17 -16.33
CA GLN A 201 19.81 -5.78 -17.34
C GLN A 201 19.14 -5.36 -18.66
N SER A 202 18.04 -6.03 -19.03
CA SER A 202 17.27 -5.69 -20.24
C SER A 202 16.69 -4.28 -20.16
N PHE A 203 16.22 -3.85 -18.98
CA PHE A 203 15.76 -2.49 -18.75
C PHE A 203 16.92 -1.49 -18.85
N LEU A 204 18.05 -1.78 -18.18
CA LEU A 204 19.23 -0.90 -18.17
C LEU A 204 19.87 -0.72 -19.54
N GLN A 205 19.70 -1.69 -20.44
CA GLN A 205 20.24 -1.68 -21.81
C GLN A 205 19.25 -1.16 -22.86
N GLN A 206 18.06 -0.67 -22.46
CA GLN A 206 17.13 -0.09 -23.42
C GLN A 206 17.75 1.12 -24.13
N GLU A 207 17.64 1.13 -25.46
CA GLU A 207 18.05 2.28 -26.26
C GLU A 207 17.27 3.53 -25.84
N GLY A 208 17.97 4.65 -25.65
CA GLY A 208 17.36 5.90 -25.23
C GLY A 208 16.95 5.98 -23.77
N LEU A 209 17.29 5.01 -22.91
CA LEU A 209 17.00 5.06 -21.46
C LEU A 209 17.54 6.35 -20.83
N THR A 210 18.77 6.74 -21.15
CA THR A 210 19.37 7.99 -20.64
C THR A 210 18.53 9.21 -21.03
N THR A 211 18.12 9.30 -22.29
CA THR A 211 17.23 10.36 -22.79
C THR A 211 15.88 10.35 -22.06
N ARG A 212 15.28 9.17 -21.85
CA ARG A 212 14.04 9.02 -21.07
C ARG A 212 14.20 9.51 -19.64
N LEU A 213 15.30 9.17 -18.97
CA LEU A 213 15.58 9.62 -17.61
C LEU A 213 15.82 11.14 -17.53
N LEU A 214 16.46 11.72 -18.55
CA LEU A 214 16.62 13.18 -18.65
C LEU A 214 15.28 13.90 -18.84
N TRP A 215 14.38 13.37 -19.68
CA TRP A 215 13.02 13.89 -19.81
C TRP A 215 12.22 13.74 -18.52
N ALA A 216 12.30 12.57 -17.87
CA ALA A 216 11.68 12.32 -16.58
C ALA A 216 12.15 13.35 -15.55
N ALA A 217 13.46 13.60 -15.45
CA ALA A 217 14.00 14.61 -14.52
C ALA A 217 13.58 16.03 -14.90
N GLY A 218 13.76 16.42 -16.17
CA GLY A 218 13.53 17.78 -16.64
C GLY A 218 12.06 18.22 -16.53
N VAL A 219 11.13 17.39 -17.02
CA VAL A 219 9.69 17.71 -16.97
C VAL A 219 9.19 17.75 -15.53
N ASN A 220 9.58 16.77 -14.71
CA ASN A 220 9.13 16.75 -13.32
C ASN A 220 9.77 17.85 -12.48
N ALA A 221 11.03 18.24 -12.73
CA ALA A 221 11.65 19.38 -12.08
C ALA A 221 10.96 20.70 -12.46
N PHE A 222 10.61 20.87 -13.74
CA PHE A 222 9.85 22.02 -14.21
C PHE A 222 8.48 22.10 -13.53
N LEU A 223 7.70 21.01 -13.55
CA LEU A 223 6.38 20.97 -12.92
C LEU A 223 6.44 21.15 -11.39
N ALA A 224 7.46 20.57 -10.74
CA ALA A 224 7.75 20.80 -9.33
C ALA A 224 8.02 22.28 -9.04
N GLY A 225 8.80 22.96 -9.88
CA GLY A 225 9.07 24.40 -9.79
C GLY A 225 7.81 25.25 -9.98
N VAL A 226 6.98 24.92 -10.97
CA VAL A 226 5.69 25.60 -11.21
C VAL A 226 4.74 25.40 -10.03
N ALA A 227 4.62 24.19 -9.50
CA ALA A 227 3.76 23.88 -8.35
C ALA A 227 4.21 24.60 -7.07
N TYR A 228 5.52 24.70 -6.86
CA TYR A 228 6.12 25.46 -5.76
C TYR A 228 5.81 26.96 -5.90
N ALA A 229 6.05 27.53 -7.08
CA ALA A 229 5.81 28.95 -7.37
C ALA A 229 4.31 29.32 -7.24
N ALA A 230 3.42 28.45 -7.72
CA ALA A 230 1.98 28.63 -7.63
C ALA A 230 1.42 28.44 -6.20
N ARG A 231 2.25 28.00 -5.24
CA ARG A 231 1.87 27.70 -3.84
C ARG A 231 0.68 26.72 -3.73
N THR A 232 0.48 25.88 -4.75
CA THR A 232 -0.60 24.88 -4.77
C THR A 232 -0.24 23.62 -3.97
N VAL A 233 1.05 23.41 -3.70
CA VAL A 233 1.60 22.23 -3.01
C VAL A 233 2.56 22.72 -1.91
N ASP A 234 2.80 21.93 -0.87
CA ASP A 234 3.87 22.20 0.11
C ASP A 234 5.22 21.60 -0.36
N VAL A 235 6.32 21.94 0.32
CA VAL A 235 7.66 21.45 -0.06
C VAL A 235 7.73 19.92 -0.09
N SER A 236 7.06 19.26 0.86
CA SER A 236 7.02 17.80 0.90
C SER A 236 6.29 17.22 -0.33
N GLY A 237 5.18 17.82 -0.73
CA GLY A 237 4.40 17.42 -1.90
C GLY A 237 5.12 17.71 -3.21
N VAL A 238 5.94 18.75 -3.29
CA VAL A 238 6.80 19.02 -4.44
C VAL A 238 7.82 17.89 -4.61
N ILE A 239 8.50 17.51 -3.53
CA ILE A 239 9.48 16.41 -3.54
C ILE A 239 8.79 15.08 -3.85
N GLY A 240 7.68 14.77 -3.17
CA GLY A 240 6.92 13.55 -3.39
C GLY A 240 6.36 13.44 -4.81
N GLY A 241 5.80 14.54 -5.33
CA GLY A 241 5.31 14.62 -6.70
C GLY A 241 6.41 14.43 -7.73
N PHE A 242 7.60 15.02 -7.50
CA PHE A 242 8.76 14.80 -8.36
C PHE A 242 9.13 13.33 -8.44
N PHE A 243 9.26 12.62 -7.32
CA PHE A 243 9.66 11.21 -7.33
C PHE A 243 8.59 10.29 -7.95
N VAL A 244 7.31 10.55 -7.66
CA VAL A 244 6.19 9.81 -8.28
C VAL A 244 6.22 9.99 -9.80
N GLY A 245 6.24 11.23 -10.27
CA GLY A 245 6.24 11.53 -11.70
C GLY A 245 7.51 11.09 -12.42
N PHE A 246 8.68 11.24 -11.78
CA PHE A 246 9.95 10.73 -12.30
C PHE A 246 9.92 9.22 -12.48
N THR A 247 9.45 8.49 -11.47
CA THR A 247 9.38 7.01 -11.50
C THR A 247 8.41 6.56 -12.59
N ILE A 248 7.22 7.14 -12.66
CA ILE A 248 6.23 6.77 -13.67
C ILE A 248 6.76 7.04 -15.09
N TRP A 249 7.42 8.18 -15.33
CA TRP A 249 8.04 8.46 -16.63
C TRP A 249 9.23 7.51 -16.90
N ALA A 250 10.07 7.23 -15.92
CA ALA A 250 11.23 6.35 -16.10
C ALA A 250 10.82 4.93 -16.57
N PHE A 251 9.72 4.41 -16.04
CA PHE A 251 9.30 3.02 -16.27
C PHE A 251 8.17 2.85 -17.30
N LEU A 252 7.26 3.83 -17.45
CA LEU A 252 6.15 3.80 -18.42
C LEU A 252 6.19 4.94 -19.45
N ASP A 253 7.28 5.71 -19.47
CA ASP A 253 7.52 6.82 -20.40
C ASP A 253 6.40 7.88 -20.34
N TRP A 254 6.30 8.72 -21.37
CA TRP A 254 5.29 9.78 -21.45
C TRP A 254 3.84 9.24 -21.41
N GLN A 255 3.60 7.99 -21.87
CA GLN A 255 2.28 7.36 -21.84
C GLN A 255 1.77 7.17 -20.40
N GLY A 256 2.60 6.58 -19.53
CA GLY A 256 2.25 6.46 -18.11
C GLY A 256 2.08 7.83 -17.45
N PHE A 257 2.94 8.79 -17.81
CA PHE A 257 2.88 10.14 -17.26
C PHE A 257 1.59 10.89 -17.62
N LEU A 258 1.08 10.74 -18.84
CA LEU A 258 -0.19 11.33 -19.25
C LEU A 258 -1.37 10.75 -18.45
N LEU A 259 -1.31 9.49 -18.03
CA LEU A 259 -2.32 8.89 -17.16
C LEU A 259 -2.32 9.50 -15.74
N LEU A 260 -1.12 9.69 -15.17
CA LEU A 260 -0.94 10.43 -13.90
C LEU A 260 -1.51 11.86 -14.03
N PHE A 261 -1.20 12.54 -15.14
CA PHE A 261 -1.69 13.89 -15.39
C PHE A 261 -3.22 13.93 -15.51
N ALA A 262 -3.82 12.98 -16.24
CA ALA A 262 -5.27 12.87 -16.37
C ALA A 262 -5.96 12.64 -15.01
N PHE A 263 -5.43 11.74 -14.17
CA PHE A 263 -5.90 11.55 -12.80
C PHE A 263 -5.88 12.86 -12.01
N PHE A 264 -4.77 13.60 -12.08
CA PHE A 264 -4.63 14.88 -11.37
C PHE A 264 -5.62 15.94 -11.88
N VAL A 265 -5.82 16.03 -13.20
CA VAL A 265 -6.76 16.97 -13.82
C VAL A 265 -8.20 16.64 -13.44
N ILE A 266 -8.61 15.36 -13.53
CA ILE A 266 -9.97 14.92 -13.16
C ILE A 266 -10.21 15.21 -11.68
N GLY A 267 -9.32 14.78 -10.78
CA GLY A 267 -9.47 15.02 -9.35
C GLY A 267 -9.52 16.52 -9.01
N SER A 268 -8.65 17.32 -9.63
CA SER A 268 -8.64 18.78 -9.42
C SER A 268 -9.90 19.46 -9.94
N ALA A 269 -10.43 19.02 -11.08
CA ALA A 269 -11.67 19.54 -11.65
C ALA A 269 -12.86 19.22 -10.73
N CYS A 270 -12.99 17.96 -10.29
CA CYS A 270 -14.04 17.51 -9.36
C CYS A 270 -14.01 18.30 -8.04
N THR A 271 -12.84 18.48 -7.43
CA THR A 271 -12.72 19.26 -6.19
C THR A 271 -13.09 20.73 -6.37
N LYS A 272 -12.67 21.36 -7.49
CA LYS A 272 -12.99 22.78 -7.77
C LYS A 272 -14.45 23.00 -8.14
N LEU A 273 -15.11 22.02 -8.77
CA LEU A 273 -16.53 22.11 -9.11
C LEU A 273 -17.38 22.32 -7.84
N GLY A 274 -18.12 23.42 -7.82
CA GLY A 274 -19.01 23.73 -6.69
C GLY A 274 -18.31 24.03 -5.37
N TYR A 275 -16.99 24.33 -5.37
CA TYR A 275 -16.21 24.58 -4.15
C TYR A 275 -16.86 25.62 -3.23
N LYS A 276 -17.35 26.74 -3.78
CA LYS A 276 -18.06 27.78 -3.01
C LYS A 276 -19.32 27.27 -2.31
N ARG A 277 -20.07 26.35 -2.94
CA ARG A 277 -21.29 25.76 -2.35
C ARG A 277 -20.95 24.74 -1.27
N LYS A 278 -19.92 23.93 -1.48
CA LYS A 278 -19.42 22.95 -0.48
C LYS A 278 -18.81 23.65 0.73
N ALA A 279 -18.06 24.73 0.52
CA ALA A 279 -17.47 25.54 1.60
C ALA A 279 -18.56 26.22 2.45
N ALA A 280 -19.64 26.70 1.84
CA ALA A 280 -20.78 27.25 2.57
C ALA A 280 -21.54 26.21 3.43
N GLN A 281 -21.31 24.92 3.19
CA GLN A 281 -21.93 23.80 3.91
C GLN A 281 -20.96 23.07 4.86
N ASN A 282 -19.75 23.61 5.08
CA ASN A 282 -18.68 22.95 5.85
C ASN A 282 -18.27 21.57 5.30
N LEU A 283 -18.51 21.31 4.01
CA LEU A 283 -18.18 20.06 3.32
C LEU A 283 -16.91 20.17 2.44
N ALA A 284 -16.29 21.35 2.37
CA ALA A 284 -15.08 21.53 1.57
C ALA A 284 -13.85 20.91 2.24
N GLN A 285 -12.99 20.27 1.45
CA GLN A 285 -11.70 19.75 1.92
C GLN A 285 -10.88 20.86 2.61
N GLU A 286 -10.30 20.53 3.77
CA GLU A 286 -9.46 21.45 4.54
C GLU A 286 -8.23 21.93 3.73
N LYS A 287 -7.72 23.11 4.09
CA LYS A 287 -6.51 23.75 3.49
C LYS A 287 -6.60 24.11 2.00
N GLY A 288 -7.80 24.22 1.43
CA GLY A 288 -7.98 24.69 0.05
C GLY A 288 -7.38 23.75 -1.00
N GLY A 289 -7.23 22.46 -0.68
CA GLY A 289 -6.69 21.46 -1.59
C GLY A 289 -5.16 21.43 -1.73
N ARG A 290 -4.39 22.06 -0.83
CA ARG A 290 -2.92 21.89 -0.80
C ARG A 290 -2.58 20.48 -0.33
N ARG A 291 -1.97 19.67 -1.20
CA ARG A 291 -1.65 18.26 -0.96
C ARG A 291 -0.16 18.10 -0.63
N GLY A 292 0.16 17.50 0.51
CA GLY A 292 1.53 17.13 0.87
C GLY A 292 1.98 15.78 0.27
N ALA A 293 3.22 15.38 0.54
CA ALA A 293 3.79 14.13 0.01
C ALA A 293 2.96 12.89 0.40
N ARG A 294 2.42 12.89 1.62
CA ARG A 294 1.59 11.79 2.15
C ARG A 294 0.34 11.57 1.31
N HIS A 295 -0.35 12.64 0.91
CA HIS A 295 -1.50 12.56 0.01
C HIS A 295 -1.13 12.06 -1.39
N ALA A 296 0.02 12.49 -1.91
CA ALA A 296 0.50 12.01 -3.21
C ALA A 296 0.81 10.51 -3.17
N LEU A 297 1.55 10.05 -2.16
CA LEU A 297 1.89 8.64 -1.97
C LEU A 297 0.67 7.77 -1.69
N ALA A 298 -0.31 8.27 -0.95
CA ALA A 298 -1.57 7.56 -0.69
C ALA A 298 -2.34 7.24 -1.97
N ASN A 299 -2.38 8.18 -2.92
CA ASN A 299 -3.17 8.02 -4.15
C ASN A 299 -2.38 7.46 -5.33
N ALA A 300 -1.06 7.67 -5.37
CA ALA A 300 -0.23 7.29 -6.50
C ALA A 300 0.82 6.23 -6.16
N GLY A 301 0.98 5.83 -4.90
CA GLY A 301 2.01 4.87 -4.48
C GLY A 301 1.85 3.50 -5.12
N VAL A 302 0.61 2.98 -5.13
CA VAL A 302 0.27 1.70 -5.79
C VAL A 302 0.56 1.79 -7.29
N SER A 303 0.08 2.83 -7.97
CA SER A 303 0.37 3.06 -9.39
C SER A 303 1.88 3.14 -9.64
N THR A 304 2.62 3.88 -8.81
CA THR A 304 4.08 4.03 -8.96
C THR A 304 4.79 2.67 -8.88
N ALA A 305 4.39 1.81 -7.95
CA ALA A 305 4.92 0.45 -7.85
C ALA A 305 4.52 -0.40 -9.07
N CYS A 306 3.28 -0.32 -9.54
CA CYS A 306 2.84 -1.01 -10.75
C CYS A 306 3.59 -0.54 -12.00
N ALA A 307 3.92 0.75 -12.13
CA ALA A 307 4.72 1.28 -13.24
C ALA A 307 6.12 0.65 -13.25
N LEU A 308 6.78 0.59 -12.10
CA LEU A 308 8.06 -0.11 -11.93
C LEU A 308 7.96 -1.57 -12.40
N PHE A 309 6.95 -2.31 -11.93
CA PHE A 309 6.81 -3.72 -12.26
C PHE A 309 6.36 -3.98 -13.71
N ALA A 310 5.65 -3.05 -14.34
CA ALA A 310 5.33 -3.15 -15.76
C ALA A 310 6.59 -3.13 -16.64
N ALA A 311 7.62 -2.40 -16.22
CA ALA A 311 8.89 -2.33 -16.95
C ALA A 311 9.88 -3.43 -16.59
N LEU A 312 9.84 -3.95 -15.36
CA LEU A 312 10.87 -4.85 -14.82
C LEU A 312 10.46 -6.32 -14.77
N THR A 313 9.20 -6.65 -15.04
CA THR A 313 8.71 -8.04 -15.02
C THR A 313 8.35 -8.53 -16.43
N GLY A 314 8.21 -9.85 -16.59
CA GLY A 314 7.69 -10.45 -17.82
C GLY A 314 6.19 -10.26 -18.05
N HIS A 315 5.51 -9.41 -17.26
CA HIS A 315 4.06 -9.20 -17.32
C HIS A 315 3.67 -7.72 -17.50
N PRO A 316 4.17 -7.03 -18.54
CA PRO A 316 4.00 -5.59 -18.71
C PRO A 316 2.52 -5.17 -18.76
N ILE A 317 1.68 -5.90 -19.51
CA ILE A 317 0.25 -5.58 -19.65
C ILE A 317 -0.49 -5.74 -18.32
N LEU A 318 -0.18 -6.79 -17.55
CA LEU A 318 -0.80 -7.06 -16.25
C LEU A 318 -0.58 -5.90 -15.29
N PHE A 319 0.67 -5.46 -15.16
CA PHE A 319 1.02 -4.34 -14.28
C PHE A 319 0.60 -2.98 -14.84
N ALA A 320 0.50 -2.82 -16.17
CA ALA A 320 -0.08 -1.62 -16.78
C ALA A 320 -1.60 -1.51 -16.51
N LEU A 321 -2.33 -2.63 -16.52
CA LEU A 321 -3.74 -2.67 -16.09
C LEU A 321 -3.87 -2.32 -14.60
N ALA A 322 -3.03 -2.91 -13.74
CA ALA A 322 -3.00 -2.60 -12.30
C ALA A 322 -2.67 -1.12 -12.02
N PHE A 323 -1.71 -0.56 -12.76
CA PHE A 323 -1.35 0.86 -12.75
C PHE A 323 -2.55 1.76 -13.08
N ALA A 324 -3.26 1.46 -14.17
CA ALA A 324 -4.42 2.24 -14.58
C ALA A 324 -5.62 2.03 -13.67
N ALA A 325 -5.84 0.82 -13.14
CA ALA A 325 -6.90 0.54 -12.17
C ALA A 325 -6.68 1.31 -10.87
N ALA A 326 -5.47 1.36 -10.33
CA ALA A 326 -5.18 2.17 -9.15
C ALA A 326 -5.51 3.66 -9.36
N PHE A 327 -5.10 4.25 -10.49
CA PHE A 327 -5.46 5.64 -10.82
C PHE A 327 -6.95 5.84 -11.10
N ALA A 328 -7.59 4.88 -11.78
CA ALA A 328 -9.02 4.91 -12.06
C ALA A 328 -9.82 4.83 -10.76
N THR A 329 -9.40 4.02 -9.79
CA THR A 329 -9.99 3.97 -8.46
C THR A 329 -9.86 5.31 -7.73
N ALA A 330 -8.65 5.90 -7.69
CA ALA A 330 -8.44 7.19 -7.04
C ALA A 330 -9.25 8.32 -7.69
N ALA A 331 -9.32 8.33 -9.03
CA ALA A 331 -10.13 9.28 -9.78
C ALA A 331 -11.63 9.07 -9.53
N ALA A 332 -12.09 7.82 -9.53
CA ALA A 332 -13.48 7.46 -9.28
C ALA A 332 -13.92 7.81 -7.86
N ASP A 333 -13.06 7.61 -6.87
CA ASP A 333 -13.29 7.94 -5.47
C ASP A 333 -13.50 9.46 -5.29
N THR A 334 -12.58 10.25 -5.85
CA THR A 334 -12.68 11.71 -5.84
C THR A 334 -13.91 12.19 -6.61
N ALA A 335 -14.18 11.64 -7.80
CA ALA A 335 -15.34 12.03 -8.59
C ALA A 335 -16.66 11.66 -7.88
N SER A 336 -16.73 10.48 -7.25
CA SER A 336 -17.93 9.99 -6.57
C SER A 336 -18.26 10.83 -5.35
N SER A 337 -17.27 11.13 -4.51
CA SER A 337 -17.44 11.93 -3.31
C SER A 337 -17.77 13.39 -3.65
N GLU A 338 -16.99 14.03 -4.53
CA GLU A 338 -17.14 15.46 -4.84
C GLU A 338 -18.42 15.76 -5.61
N ILE A 339 -18.80 14.92 -6.58
CA ILE A 339 -20.05 15.07 -7.34
C ILE A 339 -21.25 14.60 -6.52
N GLY A 340 -21.11 13.53 -5.74
CA GLY A 340 -22.15 13.03 -4.83
C GLY A 340 -22.54 14.06 -3.77
N GLN A 341 -21.58 14.74 -3.15
CA GLN A 341 -21.84 15.82 -2.21
C GLN A 341 -22.56 17.01 -2.86
N LEU A 342 -22.17 17.35 -4.10
CA LEU A 342 -22.73 18.49 -4.83
C LEU A 342 -24.16 18.23 -5.36
N LEU A 343 -24.38 17.07 -5.98
CA LEU A 343 -25.58 16.77 -6.77
C LEU A 343 -26.47 15.66 -6.17
N GLY A 344 -25.96 14.82 -5.28
CA GLY A 344 -26.57 13.53 -4.91
C GLY A 344 -27.95 13.61 -4.27
N ARG A 345 -29.04 13.37 -5.01
CA ARG A 345 -30.42 13.62 -4.50
C ARG A 345 -30.82 12.71 -3.35
N ARG A 346 -30.39 11.45 -3.38
CA ARG A 346 -30.67 10.44 -2.36
C ARG A 346 -29.37 9.74 -1.98
N THR A 347 -28.95 9.92 -0.74
CA THR A 347 -27.74 9.32 -0.16
C THR A 347 -28.12 8.24 0.85
N PHE A 348 -27.40 7.12 0.83
CA PHE A 348 -27.62 6.00 1.74
C PHE A 348 -26.30 5.37 2.18
N LEU A 349 -26.28 4.74 3.35
CA LEU A 349 -25.13 3.95 3.80
C LEU A 349 -25.15 2.59 3.11
N ILE A 350 -24.05 2.20 2.47
CA ILE A 350 -23.96 0.91 1.77
C ILE A 350 -24.08 -0.30 2.72
N THR A 351 -23.72 -0.13 3.99
CA THR A 351 -23.75 -1.20 5.00
C THR A 351 -25.15 -1.48 5.56
N THR A 352 -26.02 -0.47 5.61
CA THR A 352 -27.36 -0.59 6.22
C THR A 352 -28.51 -0.26 5.28
N PHE A 353 -28.20 0.26 4.09
CA PHE A 353 -29.16 0.80 3.11
C PHE A 353 -30.10 1.87 3.67
N ARG A 354 -29.74 2.48 4.81
CA ARG A 354 -30.54 3.55 5.42
C ARG A 354 -30.22 4.89 4.76
N PRO A 355 -31.24 5.75 4.51
CA PRO A 355 -31.01 7.12 4.07
C PRO A 355 -30.19 7.90 5.10
N VAL A 356 -29.18 8.62 4.63
CA VAL A 356 -28.32 9.48 5.47
C VAL A 356 -28.10 10.84 4.81
N PRO A 357 -27.78 11.89 5.58
CA PRO A 357 -27.44 13.20 5.02
C PRO A 357 -26.25 13.11 4.05
N ARG A 358 -26.22 14.03 3.08
CA ARG A 358 -25.06 14.19 2.18
C ARG A 358 -23.81 14.53 2.98
N GLY A 359 -22.66 14.00 2.57
CA GLY A 359 -21.39 14.21 3.26
C GLY A 359 -21.21 13.36 4.53
N THR A 360 -22.14 12.45 4.84
CA THR A 360 -21.90 11.40 5.83
C THR A 360 -20.82 10.45 5.32
N GLU A 361 -19.89 10.02 6.17
CA GLU A 361 -18.81 9.12 5.78
C GLU A 361 -19.36 7.77 5.28
N GLY A 362 -18.82 7.27 4.17
CA GLY A 362 -19.32 6.05 3.51
C GLY A 362 -20.72 6.14 2.91
N ALA A 363 -21.30 7.34 2.80
CA ALA A 363 -22.56 7.54 2.10
C ALA A 363 -22.40 7.50 0.58
N VAL A 364 -23.27 6.74 -0.08
CA VAL A 364 -23.28 6.55 -1.53
C VAL A 364 -24.53 7.21 -2.13
N SER A 365 -24.39 7.79 -3.32
CA SER A 365 -25.49 8.32 -4.14
C SER A 365 -25.35 7.84 -5.58
N LEU A 366 -26.46 7.74 -6.31
CA LEU A 366 -26.43 7.33 -7.72
C LEU A 366 -25.60 8.30 -8.57
N GLU A 367 -25.74 9.60 -8.35
CA GLU A 367 -25.01 10.63 -9.08
C GLU A 367 -23.50 10.54 -8.82
N GLY A 368 -23.10 10.30 -7.57
CA GLY A 368 -21.71 10.03 -7.20
C GLY A 368 -21.19 8.78 -7.90
N THR A 369 -21.89 7.66 -7.79
CA THR A 369 -21.50 6.39 -8.43
C THR A 369 -21.33 6.53 -9.94
N LEU A 370 -22.25 7.19 -10.64
CA LEU A 370 -22.16 7.42 -12.08
C LEU A 370 -20.97 8.32 -12.44
N ALA A 371 -20.68 9.34 -11.63
CA ALA A 371 -19.49 10.17 -11.82
C ALA A 371 -18.19 9.36 -11.63
N GLY A 372 -18.15 8.47 -10.63
CA GLY A 372 -17.04 7.55 -10.42
C GLY A 372 -16.79 6.61 -11.60
N VAL A 373 -17.86 5.98 -12.10
CA VAL A 373 -17.79 5.11 -13.29
C VAL A 373 -17.35 5.88 -14.52
N ALA A 374 -17.85 7.11 -14.73
CA ALA A 374 -17.41 7.93 -15.85
C ALA A 374 -15.91 8.28 -15.75
N ALA A 375 -15.43 8.65 -14.56
CA ALA A 375 -14.02 8.95 -14.33
C ALA A 375 -13.12 7.73 -14.58
N SER A 376 -13.52 6.55 -14.09
CA SER A 376 -12.74 5.32 -14.30
C SER A 376 -12.71 4.88 -15.77
N LEU A 377 -13.81 5.04 -16.50
CA LEU A 377 -13.86 4.79 -17.95
C LEU A 377 -12.95 5.75 -18.73
N VAL A 378 -12.89 7.03 -18.36
CA VAL A 378 -12.00 8.01 -19.00
C VAL A 378 -10.54 7.64 -18.78
N ILE A 379 -10.14 7.32 -17.54
CA ILE A 379 -8.77 6.87 -17.23
C ILE A 379 -8.45 5.56 -17.97
N GLY A 380 -9.35 4.59 -17.92
CA GLY A 380 -9.20 3.30 -18.58
C GLY A 380 -9.02 3.45 -20.10
N ALA A 381 -9.91 4.22 -20.75
CA ALA A 381 -9.88 4.47 -22.18
C ALA A 381 -8.62 5.24 -22.61
N LEU A 382 -8.18 6.22 -21.82
CA LEU A 382 -6.95 6.95 -22.11
C LEU A 382 -5.73 6.02 -22.09
N GLY A 383 -5.63 5.11 -21.12
CA GLY A 383 -4.51 4.17 -21.08
C GLY A 383 -4.51 3.18 -22.26
N ALA A 384 -5.70 2.75 -22.70
CA ALA A 384 -5.83 1.93 -23.92
C ALA A 384 -5.45 2.71 -25.19
N LEU A 385 -5.89 3.97 -25.30
CA LEU A 385 -5.56 4.87 -26.40
C LEU A 385 -4.05 5.15 -26.50
N LEU A 386 -3.39 5.28 -25.34
CA LEU A 386 -1.94 5.46 -25.24
C LEU A 386 -1.15 4.17 -25.49
N GLY A 387 -1.83 3.03 -25.71
CA GLY A 387 -1.18 1.76 -26.00
C GLY A 387 -0.59 1.04 -24.79
N LEU A 388 -1.00 1.39 -23.56
CA LEU A 388 -0.52 0.70 -22.35
C LEU A 388 -1.09 -0.72 -22.23
N TYR A 389 -2.30 -0.94 -22.74
CA TYR A 389 -3.00 -2.23 -22.73
C TYR A 389 -4.13 -2.26 -23.78
N PRO A 390 -4.68 -3.44 -24.12
CA PRO A 390 -5.79 -3.55 -25.08
C PRO A 390 -7.09 -2.90 -24.57
N TRP A 391 -7.97 -2.46 -25.48
CA TRP A 391 -9.27 -1.86 -25.16
C TRP A 391 -10.18 -2.74 -24.28
N VAL A 392 -10.04 -4.06 -24.34
CA VAL A 392 -10.78 -5.00 -23.46
C VAL A 392 -10.49 -4.72 -21.97
N GLY A 393 -9.31 -4.18 -21.64
CA GLY A 393 -8.93 -3.79 -20.29
C GLY A 393 -9.73 -2.62 -19.71
N VAL A 394 -10.40 -1.80 -20.54
CA VAL A 394 -11.15 -0.63 -20.04
C VAL A 394 -12.32 -1.05 -19.15
N ALA A 395 -13.06 -2.10 -19.54
CA ALA A 395 -14.19 -2.60 -18.77
C ALA A 395 -13.74 -3.21 -17.43
N THR A 396 -12.63 -3.95 -17.42
CA THR A 396 -12.09 -4.56 -16.19
C THR A 396 -11.51 -3.52 -15.24
N ILE A 397 -10.87 -2.47 -15.75
CA ILE A 397 -10.42 -1.31 -14.97
C ILE A 397 -11.62 -0.60 -14.33
N ALA A 398 -12.68 -0.33 -15.09
CA ALA A 398 -13.86 0.34 -14.56
C ALA A 398 -14.56 -0.50 -13.47
N ALA A 399 -14.68 -1.81 -13.68
CA ALA A 399 -15.21 -2.74 -12.69
C ALA A 399 -14.34 -2.80 -11.44
N ALA A 400 -13.01 -2.86 -11.58
CA ALA A 400 -12.09 -2.86 -10.45
C ALA A 400 -12.13 -1.54 -9.66
N ALA A 401 -12.22 -0.41 -10.35
CA ALA A 401 -12.39 0.91 -9.72
C ALA A 401 -13.72 1.02 -8.95
N PHE A 402 -14.80 0.45 -9.48
CA PHE A 402 -16.08 0.37 -8.79
C PHE A 402 -16.00 -0.48 -7.52
N VAL A 403 -15.33 -1.64 -7.57
CA VAL A 403 -15.10 -2.48 -6.38
C VAL A 403 -14.24 -1.76 -5.34
N GLY A 404 -13.18 -1.06 -5.76
CA GLY A 404 -12.35 -0.26 -4.86
C GLY A 404 -13.16 0.82 -4.14
N THR A 405 -13.84 1.69 -4.89
CA THR A 405 -14.67 2.77 -4.31
C THR A 405 -15.78 2.24 -3.41
N THR A 406 -16.37 1.09 -3.74
CA THR A 406 -17.33 0.40 -2.88
C THR A 406 -16.69 -0.08 -1.58
N PHE A 407 -15.47 -0.64 -1.64
CA PHE A 407 -14.71 -1.07 -0.47
C PHE A 407 -14.42 0.11 0.46
N GLU A 408 -14.00 1.26 -0.08
CA GLU A 408 -13.81 2.49 0.69
C GLU A 408 -15.09 2.84 1.47
N SER A 409 -16.24 2.87 0.80
CA SER A 409 -17.49 3.29 1.45
C SER A 409 -17.97 2.30 2.51
N VAL A 410 -17.70 1.01 2.33
CA VAL A 410 -17.96 -0.03 3.36
C VAL A 410 -17.05 0.16 4.56
N VAL A 411 -15.75 0.36 4.33
CA VAL A 411 -14.74 0.51 5.39
C VAL A 411 -14.93 1.82 6.14
N GLY A 412 -15.18 2.93 5.43
CA GLY A 412 -15.52 4.23 5.99
C GLY A 412 -16.73 4.11 6.92
N ALA A 413 -17.85 3.57 6.43
CA ALA A 413 -19.06 3.38 7.24
C ALA A 413 -18.86 2.42 8.44
N ALA A 414 -17.98 1.41 8.34
CA ALA A 414 -17.73 0.44 9.40
C ALA A 414 -16.76 0.97 10.48
N LEU A 415 -15.81 1.83 10.10
CA LEU A 415 -14.70 2.27 10.96
C LEU A 415 -14.81 3.72 11.44
N GLU A 416 -15.74 4.52 10.90
CA GLU A 416 -15.99 5.93 11.27
C GLU A 416 -16.04 6.13 12.80
N LYS A 417 -16.77 5.26 13.51
CA LYS A 417 -16.96 5.39 14.97
C LYS A 417 -15.71 5.06 15.81
N ARG A 418 -14.68 4.46 15.21
CA ARG A 418 -13.53 3.93 15.95
C ARG A 418 -12.21 4.66 15.66
N ASN A 419 -12.18 5.57 14.69
CA ASN A 419 -11.02 6.39 14.32
C ASN A 419 -9.73 5.53 14.11
N LEU A 420 -9.90 4.33 13.55
CA LEU A 420 -8.83 3.31 13.47
C LEU A 420 -7.93 3.45 12.23
N LEU A 421 -8.39 4.14 11.18
CA LEU A 421 -7.64 4.35 9.96
C LEU A 421 -7.65 5.82 9.59
N ASP A 422 -6.50 6.32 9.15
CA ASP A 422 -6.41 7.66 8.59
C ASP A 422 -6.84 7.66 7.12
N ASN A 423 -7.29 8.81 6.61
CA ASN A 423 -7.82 8.97 5.27
C ASN A 423 -6.79 8.60 4.20
N GLU A 424 -5.52 8.92 4.40
CA GLU A 424 -4.45 8.53 3.47
C GLU A 424 -4.20 7.02 3.45
N ALA A 425 -4.35 6.34 4.58
CA ALA A 425 -4.24 4.88 4.62
C ALA A 425 -5.42 4.23 3.90
N LEU A 426 -6.63 4.78 4.07
CA LEU A 426 -7.83 4.32 3.37
C LEU A 426 -7.71 4.52 1.84
N ASN A 427 -7.22 5.68 1.39
CA ASN A 427 -6.95 5.94 -0.03
C ASN A 427 -5.92 4.96 -0.62
N PHE A 428 -4.85 4.67 0.13
CA PHE A 428 -3.86 3.68 -0.30
C PHE A 428 -4.47 2.28 -0.41
N LEU A 429 -5.25 1.84 0.58
CA LEU A 429 -5.93 0.54 0.54
C LEU A 429 -6.96 0.46 -0.60
N ASN A 430 -7.71 1.54 -0.84
CA ASN A 430 -8.68 1.62 -1.91
C ASN A 430 -8.01 1.42 -3.29
N THR A 431 -6.95 2.19 -3.57
CA THR A 431 -6.19 2.03 -4.82
C THR A 431 -5.52 0.66 -4.96
N LEU A 432 -5.06 0.08 -3.84
CA LEU A 432 -4.52 -1.27 -3.80
C LEU A 432 -5.57 -2.34 -4.14
N VAL A 433 -6.78 -2.22 -3.58
CA VAL A 433 -7.91 -3.10 -3.91
C VAL A 433 -8.22 -3.02 -5.40
N GLY A 434 -8.26 -1.81 -5.99
CA GLY A 434 -8.43 -1.63 -7.43
C GLY A 434 -7.37 -2.37 -8.26
N ALA A 435 -6.10 -2.22 -7.91
CA ALA A 435 -4.99 -2.89 -8.59
C ALA A 435 -5.05 -4.42 -8.46
N VAL A 436 -5.40 -4.96 -7.30
CA VAL A 436 -5.51 -6.41 -7.08
C VAL A 436 -6.73 -7.00 -7.81
N VAL A 437 -7.87 -6.30 -7.76
CA VAL A 437 -9.10 -6.76 -8.42
C VAL A 437 -8.95 -6.80 -9.93
N VAL A 438 -8.28 -5.83 -10.55
CA VAL A 438 -8.07 -5.88 -12.01
C VAL A 438 -7.17 -7.04 -12.41
N VAL A 439 -6.19 -7.42 -11.59
CA VAL A 439 -5.34 -8.60 -11.81
C VAL A 439 -6.16 -9.89 -11.73
N ALA A 440 -7.12 -9.97 -10.81
CA ALA A 440 -8.05 -11.10 -10.76
C ALA A 440 -8.97 -11.16 -11.98
N PHE A 441 -9.43 -10.00 -12.49
CA PHE A 441 -10.24 -9.92 -13.70
C PHE A 441 -9.44 -10.14 -14.99
N SER A 442 -8.15 -9.81 -15.02
CA SER A 442 -7.33 -9.97 -16.21
C SER A 442 -7.04 -11.43 -16.57
N LEU A 443 -7.23 -12.36 -15.63
CA LEU A 443 -7.22 -13.81 -15.91
C LEU A 443 -8.28 -14.22 -16.94
N TRP A 444 -9.29 -13.38 -17.17
CA TRP A 444 -10.39 -13.60 -18.10
C TRP A 444 -10.20 -12.81 -19.42
N ILE A 445 -9.09 -12.08 -19.58
CA ILE A 445 -8.78 -11.34 -20.81
C ILE A 445 -7.83 -12.19 -21.68
N PRO A 446 -8.23 -12.56 -22.91
CA PRO A 446 -7.35 -13.28 -23.83
C PRO A 446 -6.04 -12.52 -24.08
N GLY A 447 -4.90 -13.19 -23.93
CA GLY A 447 -3.56 -12.62 -24.19
C GLY A 447 -2.96 -11.80 -23.05
N VAL A 448 -3.58 -11.77 -21.87
CA VAL A 448 -3.05 -11.08 -20.66
C VAL A 448 -2.53 -12.07 -19.60
N THR A 449 -2.85 -13.36 -19.72
CA THR A 449 -2.36 -14.40 -18.81
C THR A 449 -0.86 -14.68 -19.02
N PRO A 450 -0.10 -14.96 -17.93
CA PRO A 450 1.28 -15.44 -17.97
C PRO A 450 1.52 -16.63 -18.90
#